data_AF-A0A536ZPJ0-F1
#
_entry.id   AF-A0A536ZPJ0-F1
#
_cell.length_a   1.000
_cell.length_b   1.000
_cell.length_c   1.000
_cell.angle_alpha   90.00
_cell.angle_beta   90.00
_cell.angle_gamma   90.00
#
_symmetry.space_group_name_H-M   'P 1'
#
loop_
_entity.id
_entity.type
_entity.pdbx_description
1 polymer ?
#
loop_
_entity_poly.entity_id
_entity_poly.type
_entity_poly.pdbx_seq_one_letter_code
_entity_poly.pdbx_strand_id
1 'polypeptide(L)'
;MGYLAFNAFVSPKVAVATRGSGTVVIERSHDQHFYVEGAINGHPVTFMVDTGATVVSVNEELARKMRLGPGVPAIFDTAAGRVEGRIVPDATVQIGDIRVEGIRVGINSGGPAALLGQNFLNKIDLRQSPERMTVRVPGSP
;
A
#
# COMPACT_ATOMS: atom_id res chain seq x y z
N MET A 1 -30.16 2.62 31.89
CA MET A 1 -29.65 3.27 30.67
C MET A 1 -28.32 2.62 30.31
N GLY A 2 -28.35 1.61 29.44
CA GLY A 2 -27.14 0.89 29.01
C GLY A 2 -26.66 1.45 27.68
N TYR A 3 -25.39 1.84 27.62
CA TYR A 3 -24.76 2.21 26.35
C TYR A 3 -24.41 0.93 25.59
N LEU A 4 -25.09 0.69 24.48
CA LEU A 4 -24.64 -0.26 23.45
C LEU A 4 -23.46 0.40 22.72
N ALA A 5 -22.24 -0.07 22.98
CA ALA A 5 -21.09 0.27 22.16
C ALA A 5 -21.18 -0.49 20.83
N PHE A 6 -21.69 0.19 19.80
CA PHE A 6 -21.53 -0.24 18.41
C PHE A 6 -20.08 0.05 17.99
N ASN A 7 -19.14 -0.83 18.35
CA ASN A 7 -17.90 -0.93 17.57
C ASN A 7 -18.21 -1.78 16.34
N ALA A 8 -18.87 -1.17 15.36
CA ALA A 8 -18.80 -1.69 14.01
C ALA A 8 -17.34 -1.54 13.59
N PHE A 9 -16.62 -2.66 13.50
CA PHE A 9 -15.40 -2.72 12.70
C PHE A 9 -15.80 -2.43 11.26
N VAL A 10 -15.88 -1.16 10.89
CA VAL A 10 -16.11 -0.76 9.50
C VAL A 10 -14.81 -1.08 8.79
N SER A 11 -14.80 -2.14 7.99
CA SER A 11 -13.65 -2.44 7.13
C SER A 11 -13.43 -1.25 6.19
N PRO A 12 -12.16 -0.88 5.92
CA PRO A 12 -11.88 0.21 5.00
C PRO A 12 -12.52 -0.07 3.64
N LYS A 13 -12.96 0.99 2.95
CA LYS A 13 -13.36 0.85 1.55
C LYS A 13 -12.11 0.51 0.75
N VAL A 14 -12.05 -0.69 0.20
CA VAL A 14 -10.95 -1.14 -0.64
C VAL A 14 -11.40 -1.14 -2.09
N ALA A 15 -10.62 -0.52 -2.96
CA ALA A 15 -10.88 -0.61 -4.39
C ALA A 15 -10.48 -1.98 -4.93
N VAL A 16 -11.39 -2.56 -5.71
CA VAL A 16 -11.12 -3.67 -6.63
C VAL A 16 -10.92 -3.08 -8.01
N ALA A 17 -9.85 -3.48 -8.70
CA ALA A 17 -9.61 -3.02 -10.06
C ALA A 17 -10.73 -3.49 -11.00
N THR A 18 -11.34 -2.55 -11.73
CA THR A 18 -12.30 -2.89 -12.78
C THR A 18 -11.54 -3.41 -14.00
N ARG A 19 -11.66 -4.71 -14.29
CA ARG A 19 -11.04 -5.35 -15.47
C ARG A 19 -11.41 -4.62 -16.76
N GLY A 20 -10.40 -4.25 -17.56
CA GLY A 20 -10.56 -3.86 -18.97
C GLY A 20 -10.33 -2.40 -19.34
N SER A 21 -10.23 -1.47 -18.38
CA SER A 21 -10.00 -0.04 -18.66
C SER A 21 -8.60 0.48 -18.28
N GLY A 22 -7.75 -0.38 -17.70
CA GLY A 22 -6.45 0.04 -17.14
C GLY A 22 -6.54 1.11 -16.06
N THR A 23 -7.75 1.35 -15.51
CA THR A 23 -8.05 2.40 -14.55
C THR A 23 -8.61 1.79 -13.26
N VAL A 24 -7.97 2.10 -12.13
CA VAL A 24 -8.47 1.75 -10.79
C VAL A 24 -9.02 3.03 -10.14
N VAL A 25 -10.27 3.01 -9.71
CA VAL A 25 -10.88 4.12 -8.95
C VAL A 25 -11.03 3.69 -7.50
N ILE A 26 -10.48 4.50 -6.60
CA ILE A 26 -10.44 4.26 -5.16
C ILE A 26 -11.25 5.35 -4.48
N GLU A 27 -12.31 4.96 -3.78
CA GLU A 27 -13.03 5.87 -2.90
C GLU A 27 -12.25 6.04 -1.60
N ARG A 28 -12.31 7.25 -1.03
CA ARG A 28 -11.73 7.48 0.29
C ARG A 28 -12.46 6.63 1.33
N SER A 29 -11.68 5.97 2.18
CA SER A 29 -12.19 5.24 3.34
C SER A 29 -12.65 6.24 4.42
N HIS A 30 -13.45 5.74 5.37
CA HIS A 30 -13.97 6.52 6.48
C HIS A 30 -12.86 7.10 7.37
N ASP A 31 -11.74 6.37 7.50
CA ASP A 31 -10.50 6.77 8.18
C ASP A 31 -9.70 7.86 7.42
N GLN A 32 -10.23 8.37 6.32
CA GLN A 32 -9.64 9.38 5.45
C GLN A 32 -8.43 8.93 4.61
N HIS A 33 -8.15 7.63 4.50
CA HIS A 33 -7.10 7.08 3.63
C HIS A 33 -7.67 6.41 2.38
N PHE A 34 -6.80 6.10 1.42
CA PHE A 34 -7.13 5.32 0.23
C PHE A 34 -6.54 3.93 0.34
N TYR A 35 -7.34 2.90 0.07
CA TYR A 35 -6.90 1.51 0.11
C TYR A 35 -7.13 0.81 -1.23
N VAL A 36 -6.13 0.03 -1.65
CA VAL A 36 -6.16 -0.71 -2.91
C VAL A 36 -5.70 -2.14 -2.72
N GLU A 37 -6.41 -3.08 -3.32
CA GLU A 37 -5.95 -4.48 -3.39
C GLU A 37 -4.79 -4.61 -4.37
N GLY A 38 -3.83 -5.43 -3.98
CA GLY A 38 -2.65 -5.68 -4.78
C GLY A 38 -1.89 -6.91 -4.31
N ALA A 39 -0.64 -7.00 -4.73
CA ALA A 39 0.25 -8.07 -4.31
C ALA A 39 1.71 -7.63 -4.23
N ILE A 40 2.47 -8.27 -3.34
CA ILE A 40 3.93 -8.23 -3.31
C ILE A 40 4.45 -9.64 -3.59
N ASN A 41 5.24 -9.82 -4.64
CA ASN A 41 5.77 -11.13 -5.06
C ASN A 41 4.67 -12.21 -5.16
N GLY A 42 3.48 -11.83 -5.67
CA GLY A 42 2.32 -12.71 -5.80
C GLY A 42 1.52 -12.96 -4.52
N HIS A 43 1.96 -12.45 -3.36
CA HIS A 43 1.21 -12.53 -2.11
C HIS A 43 0.17 -11.40 -2.06
N PRO A 44 -1.13 -11.69 -1.87
CA PRO A 44 -2.16 -10.68 -1.77
C PRO A 44 -1.95 -9.74 -0.59
N VAL A 45 -2.10 -8.43 -0.83
CA VAL A 45 -1.93 -7.37 0.16
C VAL A 45 -2.95 -6.27 -0.11
N THR A 46 -3.54 -5.71 0.95
CA THR A 46 -4.26 -4.43 0.87
C THR A 46 -3.32 -3.32 1.24
N PHE A 47 -3.01 -2.44 0.30
CA PHE A 47 -2.14 -1.29 0.54
C PHE A 47 -2.94 -0.09 0.98
N MET A 48 -2.40 0.66 1.95
CA MET A 48 -2.76 2.06 2.13
C MET A 48 -1.88 2.91 1.21
N VAL A 49 -2.48 3.79 0.41
CA VAL A 49 -1.71 4.72 -0.43
C VAL A 49 -1.10 5.81 0.45
N ASP A 50 0.22 5.93 0.42
CA ASP A 50 0.95 6.91 1.23
C ASP A 50 1.95 7.70 0.36
N THR A 51 1.56 8.92 -0.01
CA THR A 51 2.41 9.81 -0.81
C THR A 51 3.58 10.39 -0.02
N GLY A 52 3.59 10.28 1.32
CA GLY A 52 4.71 10.69 2.18
C GLY A 52 5.76 9.59 2.35
N ALA A 53 5.41 8.32 2.12
CA ALA A 53 6.33 7.21 2.19
C ALA A 53 7.26 7.18 0.96
N THR A 54 8.59 7.15 1.19
CA THR A 54 9.57 7.09 0.09
C THR A 54 9.59 5.73 -0.61
N VAL A 55 9.34 4.65 0.13
CA VAL A 55 9.33 3.27 -0.38
C VAL A 55 8.03 2.57 -0.02
N VAL A 56 7.62 1.60 -0.85
CA VAL A 56 6.66 0.57 -0.43
C VAL A 56 7.16 -0.05 0.86
N SER A 57 6.27 -0.22 1.84
CA SER A 57 6.64 -0.82 3.12
C SER A 57 5.59 -1.79 3.61
N VAL A 58 6.01 -2.73 4.45
CA VAL A 58 5.13 -3.65 5.17
C VAL A 58 5.61 -3.81 6.60
N ASN A 59 4.71 -4.17 7.50
CA ASN A 59 5.11 -4.50 8.86
C ASN A 59 5.76 -5.89 8.95
N GLU A 60 6.51 -6.14 10.03
CA GLU A 60 7.21 -7.40 10.26
C GLU A 60 6.28 -8.63 10.26
N GLU A 61 5.05 -8.47 10.77
CA GLU A 61 4.06 -9.56 10.81
C GLU A 61 3.66 -10.00 9.39
N LEU A 62 3.34 -9.05 8.51
CA LEU A 62 2.97 -9.32 7.12
C LEU A 62 4.17 -9.85 6.34
N ALA A 63 5.36 -9.26 6.52
CA ALA A 63 6.59 -9.75 5.90
C ALA A 63 6.86 -11.22 6.21
N ARG A 64 6.66 -11.64 7.47
CA ARG A 64 6.80 -13.04 7.90
C ARG A 64 5.75 -13.94 7.24
N LYS A 65 4.48 -13.51 7.16
CA LYS A 65 3.40 -14.27 6.51
C LYS A 65 3.70 -14.49 5.01
N MET A 66 4.24 -13.48 4.34
CA MET A 66 4.62 -13.53 2.93
C MET A 66 6.00 -14.16 2.67
N ARG A 67 6.71 -14.56 3.73
CA ARG A 67 8.07 -15.12 3.66
C ARG A 67 9.01 -14.23 2.82
N LEU A 68 8.92 -12.91 2.99
CA LEU A 68 9.83 -11.99 2.31
C LEU A 68 11.28 -12.32 2.69
N GLY A 69 12.15 -12.26 1.69
CA GLY A 69 13.55 -12.62 1.82
C GLY A 69 14.31 -11.77 2.83
N PRO A 70 15.58 -12.12 3.11
CA PRO A 70 16.44 -11.27 3.90
C PRO A 70 16.58 -9.90 3.23
N GLY A 71 16.80 -8.87 4.04
CA GLY A 71 17.00 -7.51 3.57
C GLY A 71 18.27 -6.91 4.15
N VAL A 72 18.64 -5.74 3.65
CA VAL A 72 19.74 -4.95 4.22
C VAL A 72 19.21 -4.08 5.35
N PRO A 73 19.90 -3.97 6.50
CA PRO A 73 19.50 -3.09 7.59
C PRO A 73 19.28 -1.65 7.11
N ALA A 74 18.25 -1.00 7.63
CA ALA A 74 17.89 0.38 7.30
C ALA A 74 17.19 1.07 8.48
N ILE A 75 17.21 2.40 8.47
CA ILE A 75 16.45 3.24 9.39
C ILE A 75 15.38 3.97 8.58
N PHE A 76 14.15 3.98 9.07
CA PHE A 76 13.02 4.64 8.46
C PHE A 76 12.56 5.80 9.33
N ASP A 77 12.44 6.99 8.74
CA ASP A 77 11.75 8.11 9.37
C ASP A 77 10.24 7.95 9.14
N THR A 78 9.49 7.81 10.24
CA THR A 78 8.03 7.67 10.22
C THR A 78 7.37 8.79 11.01
N ALA A 79 6.05 8.91 10.92
CA ALA A 79 5.29 9.84 11.74
C ALA A 79 5.44 9.58 13.26
N ALA A 80 5.75 8.34 13.66
CA ALA A 80 5.99 7.97 15.05
C ALA A 80 7.47 8.12 15.48
N GLY A 81 8.33 8.64 14.60
CA GLY A 81 9.76 8.75 14.81
C GLY A 81 10.57 7.74 13.99
N ARG A 82 11.85 7.62 14.31
CA ARG A 82 12.77 6.71 13.64
C ARG A 82 12.57 5.28 14.10
N VAL A 83 12.48 4.36 13.15
CA VAL A 83 12.38 2.93 13.42
C VAL A 83 13.45 2.18 12.64
N GLU A 84 14.03 1.17 13.28
CA GLU A 84 14.90 0.22 12.61
C GLU A 84 14.09 -0.77 11.77
N GLY A 85 14.71 -1.28 10.71
CA GLY A 85 14.12 -2.29 9.87
C GLY A 85 15.10 -2.78 8.82
N ARG A 86 14.57 -3.29 7.71
CA ARG A 86 15.36 -3.78 6.59
C ARG A 86 14.72 -3.48 5.24
N ILE A 87 15.51 -3.40 4.18
CA ILE A 87 15.02 -3.26 2.80
C ILE A 87 15.25 -4.56 2.04
N VAL A 88 14.18 -5.11 1.49
CA VAL A 88 14.22 -6.22 0.54
C VAL A 88 14.24 -5.63 -0.88
N PRO A 89 15.28 -5.90 -1.68
CA PRO A 89 15.37 -5.41 -3.06
C PRO A 89 14.50 -6.25 -4.00
N ASP A 90 14.35 -5.74 -5.23
CA ASP A 90 13.86 -6.48 -6.40
C ASP A 90 12.50 -7.20 -6.23
N ALA A 91 11.61 -6.63 -5.42
CA ALA A 91 10.25 -7.11 -5.32
C ALA A 91 9.44 -6.70 -6.57
N THR A 92 8.48 -7.55 -6.92
CA THR A 92 7.40 -7.19 -7.81
C THR A 92 6.20 -6.74 -7.01
N VAL A 93 5.68 -5.54 -7.30
CA VAL A 93 4.45 -5.02 -6.69
C VAL A 93 3.39 -4.87 -7.77
N GLN A 94 2.15 -5.24 -7.45
CA GLN A 94 1.01 -5.16 -8.36
C GLN A 94 -0.18 -4.50 -7.66
N ILE A 95 -0.92 -3.66 -8.40
CA ILE A 95 -2.26 -3.18 -8.03
C ILE A 95 -3.14 -3.28 -9.27
N GLY A 96 -4.29 -3.95 -9.17
CA GLY A 96 -5.08 -4.29 -10.35
C GLY A 96 -4.27 -4.96 -11.46
N ASP A 97 -4.33 -4.41 -12.67
CA ASP A 97 -3.57 -4.87 -13.85
C ASP A 97 -2.17 -4.23 -13.95
N ILE A 98 -1.81 -3.31 -13.05
CA ILE A 98 -0.51 -2.61 -13.07
C ILE A 98 0.50 -3.42 -12.28
N ARG A 99 1.55 -3.90 -12.95
CA ARG A 99 2.66 -4.64 -12.35
C ARG A 99 3.96 -3.87 -12.52
N VAL A 100 4.71 -3.72 -11.43
CA VAL A 100 5.97 -3.00 -11.40
C VAL A 100 7.04 -3.83 -10.71
N GLU A 101 8.17 -3.99 -11.39
CA GLU A 101 9.32 -4.76 -10.92
C GLU A 101 10.44 -3.84 -10.40
N GLY A 102 11.42 -4.43 -9.71
CA GLY A 102 12.55 -3.69 -9.15
C GLY A 102 12.16 -2.75 -8.00
N ILE A 103 11.08 -3.07 -7.27
CA ILE A 103 10.62 -2.26 -6.13
C ILE A 103 11.39 -2.67 -4.88
N ARG A 104 11.93 -1.66 -4.18
CA ARG A 104 12.46 -1.83 -2.83
C ARG A 104 11.31 -1.83 -1.84
N VAL A 105 11.25 -2.85 -0.99
CA VAL A 105 10.23 -2.99 0.06
C VAL A 105 10.88 -2.84 1.43
N GLY A 106 10.48 -1.81 2.18
CA GLY A 106 10.89 -1.62 3.57
C GLY A 106 10.08 -2.52 4.50
N ILE A 107 10.75 -3.21 5.41
CA ILE A 107 10.14 -3.99 6.48
C ILE A 107 10.52 -3.32 7.79
N ASN A 108 9.53 -2.95 8.60
CA ASN A 108 9.75 -2.34 9.91
C ASN A 108 8.67 -2.76 10.92
N SER A 109 8.86 -2.42 12.18
CA SER A 109 7.96 -2.81 13.29
C SER A 109 6.78 -1.85 13.52
N GLY A 110 6.66 -0.77 12.74
CA GLY A 110 5.69 0.31 12.96
C GLY A 110 4.72 0.54 11.79
N GLY A 111 3.64 1.26 12.10
CA GLY A 111 2.68 1.74 11.09
C GLY A 111 1.71 0.69 10.54
N PRO A 112 1.04 1.00 9.41
CA PRO A 112 0.08 0.11 8.78
C PRO A 112 0.70 -1.19 8.27
N ALA A 113 -0.13 -2.19 8.02
CA ALA A 113 0.33 -3.49 7.53
C ALA A 113 1.08 -3.41 6.20
N ALA A 114 0.62 -2.54 5.27
CA ALA A 114 1.29 -2.27 4.01
C ALA A 114 1.02 -0.83 3.53
N LEU A 115 2.09 -0.15 3.08
CA LEU A 115 2.06 1.17 2.46
C LEU A 115 2.50 1.09 1.01
N LEU A 116 1.77 1.75 0.12
CA LEU A 116 2.19 1.99 -1.25
C LEU A 116 2.90 3.33 -1.34
N GLY A 117 4.23 3.29 -1.35
CA GLY A 117 5.09 4.49 -1.34
C GLY A 117 5.56 4.95 -2.72
N GLN A 118 6.27 6.07 -2.72
CA GLN A 118 6.66 6.83 -3.91
C GLN A 118 7.52 6.07 -4.92
N ASN A 119 8.33 5.10 -4.50
CA ASN A 119 9.11 4.27 -5.43
C ASN A 119 8.23 3.38 -6.35
N PHE A 120 6.96 3.18 -5.99
CA PHE A 120 5.92 2.64 -6.85
C PHE A 120 5.06 3.74 -7.47
N LEU A 121 4.58 4.69 -6.68
CA LEU A 121 3.61 5.72 -7.14
C LEU A 121 4.14 6.58 -8.29
N ASN A 122 5.44 6.87 -8.33
CA ASN A 122 6.06 7.63 -9.42
C ASN A 122 6.14 6.87 -10.76
N LYS A 123 5.74 5.59 -10.78
CA LYS A 123 5.73 4.74 -11.98
C LYS A 123 4.32 4.53 -12.56
N ILE A 124 3.32 5.25 -12.04
CA ILE A 124 1.91 5.14 -12.45
C ILE A 124 1.30 6.55 -12.65
N ASP A 125 0.21 6.67 -13.42
CA ASP A 125 -0.57 7.92 -13.46
C ASP A 125 -1.54 7.91 -12.27
N LEU A 126 -1.27 8.78 -11.30
CA LEU A 126 -2.05 8.94 -10.08
C LEU A 126 -2.74 10.30 -10.08
N ARG A 127 -4.07 10.31 -10.05
CA ARG A 127 -4.88 11.52 -9.91
C ARG A 127 -5.71 11.46 -8.65
N GLN A 128 -5.52 12.43 -7.77
CA GLN A 128 -6.22 12.51 -6.50
C GLN A 128 -7.17 13.69 -6.47
N SER A 129 -8.36 13.45 -5.94
CA SER A 129 -9.36 14.44 -5.52
C SER A 129 -9.68 14.24 -4.04
N PRO A 130 -10.44 15.15 -3.40
CA PRO A 130 -10.84 14.97 -2.01
C PRO A 130 -11.52 13.63 -1.75
N GLU A 131 -12.48 13.20 -2.56
CA GLU A 131 -13.27 11.98 -2.28
C GLU A 131 -12.75 10.71 -2.97
N ARG A 132 -11.96 10.86 -4.04
CA ARG A 132 -11.57 9.76 -4.93
C ARG A 132 -10.16 9.88 -5.43
N MET A 133 -9.52 8.74 -5.63
CA MET A 133 -8.22 8.58 -6.28
C MET A 133 -8.38 7.70 -7.52
N THR A 134 -7.75 8.08 -8.61
CA THR A 134 -7.75 7.35 -9.88
C THR A 134 -6.32 6.96 -10.21
N VAL A 135 -6.09 5.68 -10.48
CA VAL A 135 -4.80 5.12 -10.85
C VAL A 135 -4.89 4.57 -12.27
N ARG A 136 -3.89 4.84 -13.11
CA ARG A 136 -3.80 4.28 -14.47
C ARG A 136 -2.40 3.78 -14.82
N VAL A 137 -2.36 2.83 -15.76
CA VAL A 137 -1.11 2.43 -16.42
C VAL A 137 -0.57 3.64 -17.22
N PRO A 138 0.71 4.03 -17.08
CA PRO A 138 1.29 5.10 -17.88
C PRO A 138 1.17 4.81 -19.39
N GLY A 139 0.73 5.80 -20.17
CA GLY A 139 0.67 5.69 -21.63
C GLY A 139 -0.52 4.89 -22.18
N SER A 140 -1.51 4.54 -21.35
CA SER A 140 -2.80 4.06 -21.86
C SER A 140 -3.64 5.25 -22.36
N PRO A 141 -4.29 5.15 -23.55
CA PRO A 141 -5.07 6.23 -24.16
C PRO A 141 -6.30 6.64 -23.33
#